data_AF-A0A399RPY7-F1
#
_entry.id   AF-A0A399RPY7-F1
#
_cell.length_a   1.000
_cell.length_b   1.000
_cell.length_c   1.000
_cell.angle_alpha   90.00
_cell.angle_beta   90.00
_cell.angle_gamma   90.00
#
_symmetry.space_group_name_H-M   'P 1'
#
loop_
_entity.id
_entity.type
_entity.pdbx_description
1 polymer ?
#
loop_
_entity_poly.entity_id
_entity_poly.type
_entity_poly.pdbx_seq_one_letter_code
_entity_poly.pdbx_strand_id
1 'polypeptide(L)'
;MGAVSVRKIWNPPPVSASRFSSVVSLISFPPLAAGLFMLRPFVGCAAAFLSTLHLCNYWSILTINNIELLDLAGRARCIGPMSRSDTVEKVAAPRRRNRRGEETRRLILDATIACLNARGYAGTSIETVMDEAGISRGSVLNQFPTRLDLMIGAADHAMHEMMRHTGQQLAAFDDDASAYRAFCDITWQSNQLPAAAVVTEILLAARWDSELAAAFRPIAERVETEIDALVARLAKGSGIEDIDAAIVHARILILSLRGITLELAYDPDRKIILRALDRIGAEHAAHCDEVIPREQAQPSGVSGGGLKTTSDSTMKE
;
A
#
# COMPACT_ATOMS: atom_id res chain seq x y z
N MET A 1 -3.07 -22.83 -1.20
CA MET A 1 -2.83 -21.95 -0.04
C MET A 1 -4.11 -21.18 0.24
N GLY A 2 -4.58 -21.19 1.49
CA GLY A 2 -5.94 -20.78 1.84
C GLY A 2 -6.17 -19.27 1.73
N ALA A 3 -7.26 -18.88 1.06
CA ALA A 3 -7.73 -17.51 1.00
C ALA A 3 -8.04 -17.01 2.43
N VAL A 4 -7.20 -16.10 2.94
CA VAL A 4 -7.57 -15.31 4.12
C VAL A 4 -8.73 -14.41 3.68
N SER A 5 -9.92 -14.68 4.23
CA SER A 5 -11.14 -13.96 3.87
C SER A 5 -11.04 -12.49 4.27
N VAL A 6 -11.15 -11.60 3.28
CA VAL A 6 -11.26 -10.13 3.42
C VAL A 6 -12.21 -9.71 4.56
N ARG A 7 -13.25 -10.52 4.84
CA ARG A 7 -14.23 -10.31 5.91
C ARG A 7 -13.64 -10.20 7.32
N LYS A 8 -12.49 -10.81 7.62
CA LYS A 8 -11.93 -10.79 8.99
C LYS A 8 -11.16 -9.52 9.34
N ILE A 9 -10.64 -8.80 8.35
CA ILE A 9 -9.77 -7.63 8.57
C ILE A 9 -10.60 -6.35 8.77
N TRP A 10 -11.77 -6.27 8.14
CA TRP A 10 -12.58 -5.05 8.05
C TRP A 10 -13.98 -5.16 8.68
N ASN A 11 -14.13 -5.89 9.79
CA ASN A 11 -15.41 -5.95 10.50
C ASN A 11 -15.40 -4.95 11.68
N PRO A 12 -15.88 -3.70 11.51
CA PRO A 12 -16.04 -2.81 12.64
C PRO A 12 -17.07 -3.40 13.64
N PRO A 13 -16.92 -3.16 14.95
CA PRO A 13 -17.91 -3.62 15.92
C PRO A 13 -19.29 -3.04 15.58
N PRO A 14 -20.39 -3.78 15.82
CA PRO A 14 -21.73 -3.29 15.53
C PRO A 14 -21.98 -2.00 16.30
N VAL A 15 -22.15 -0.89 15.58
CA VAL A 15 -22.54 0.39 16.14
C VAL A 15 -23.96 0.24 16.69
N SER A 16 -24.11 0.35 18.01
CA SER A 16 -25.42 0.35 18.66
C SER A 16 -26.26 1.51 18.12
N ALA A 17 -27.43 1.22 17.57
CA ALA A 17 -28.34 2.16 16.90
C ALA A 17 -28.95 3.26 17.80
N SER A 18 -28.38 3.56 18.97
CA SER A 18 -28.98 4.42 19.99
C SER A 18 -28.48 5.87 19.98
N ARG A 19 -27.86 6.38 18.91
CA ARG A 19 -27.39 7.78 18.82
C ARG A 19 -27.80 8.57 17.58
N PHE A 20 -28.85 8.15 16.86
CA PHE A 20 -29.48 8.95 15.80
C PHE A 20 -30.97 9.17 16.09
N SER A 21 -31.25 9.91 17.15
CA SER A 21 -32.58 10.52 17.33
C SER A 21 -32.40 11.83 18.06
N SER A 22 -32.09 12.89 17.31
CA SER A 22 -32.38 14.30 17.62
C SER A 22 -31.61 15.20 16.64
N VAL A 23 -32.05 15.33 15.38
CA VAL A 23 -32.07 16.57 14.57
C VAL A 23 -32.87 16.26 13.30
N VAL A 24 -34.20 16.11 13.42
CA VAL A 24 -35.12 16.23 12.27
C VAL A 24 -36.27 17.11 12.75
N SER A 25 -36.06 18.42 12.66
CA SER A 25 -37.11 19.43 12.63
C SER A 25 -36.49 20.78 12.29
N LEU A 26 -37.20 21.54 11.44
CA LEU A 26 -36.92 22.91 10.98
C LEU A 26 -36.19 23.04 9.64
N ILE A 27 -36.85 22.69 8.53
CA ILE A 27 -37.01 23.61 7.38
C ILE A 27 -38.39 23.35 6.76
N SER A 28 -39.34 24.26 6.98
CA SER A 28 -40.63 24.33 6.28
C SER A 28 -40.48 25.18 5.02
N PHE A 29 -40.88 24.67 3.85
CA PHE A 29 -41.06 25.46 2.62
C PHE A 29 -42.53 25.80 2.41
N PRO A 30 -42.90 27.04 2.01
CA PRO A 30 -44.27 27.37 1.61
C PRO A 30 -44.51 27.05 0.13
N PRO A 31 -45.76 26.77 -0.30
CA PRO A 31 -46.09 26.52 -1.70
C PRO A 31 -46.56 27.79 -2.40
N LEU A 32 -46.10 28.04 -3.63
CA LEU A 32 -46.83 28.87 -4.59
C LEU A 32 -46.83 28.22 -5.96
N ALA A 33 -48.04 28.04 -6.46
CA ALA A 33 -48.39 27.53 -7.78
C ALA A 33 -48.54 28.67 -8.79
N ALA A 34 -48.66 28.25 -10.06
CA ALA A 34 -49.24 28.91 -11.23
C ALA A 34 -48.28 29.63 -12.21
N GLY A 35 -48.32 29.16 -13.46
CA GLY A 35 -47.73 29.85 -14.62
C GLY A 35 -47.40 28.93 -15.80
N LEU A 36 -48.41 28.32 -16.42
CA LEU A 36 -48.32 27.64 -17.72
C LEU A 36 -48.45 28.67 -18.87
N PHE A 37 -47.90 28.35 -20.06
CA PHE A 37 -47.83 29.07 -21.37
C PHE A 37 -46.40 29.54 -21.70
N MET A 38 -45.77 29.28 -22.85
CA MET A 38 -46.18 28.75 -24.16
C MET A 38 -44.92 28.38 -24.99
N LEU A 39 -45.08 27.48 -25.96
CA LEU A 39 -44.29 27.29 -27.21
C LEU A 39 -42.91 26.58 -27.19
N ARG A 40 -42.94 25.32 -27.66
CA ARG A 40 -41.88 24.61 -28.43
C ARG A 40 -41.65 25.30 -29.80
N PRO A 41 -40.59 24.99 -30.60
CA PRO A 41 -39.70 23.83 -30.54
C PRO A 41 -38.19 24.15 -30.72
N PHE A 42 -37.26 23.30 -30.26
CA PHE A 42 -36.04 23.01 -31.03
C PHE A 42 -35.47 21.65 -30.62
N VAL A 43 -35.41 20.77 -31.62
CA VAL A 43 -34.78 19.45 -31.57
C VAL A 43 -33.27 19.66 -31.46
N GLY A 44 -32.70 19.53 -30.27
CA GLY A 44 -31.27 19.77 -30.07
C GLY A 44 -30.66 19.40 -28.72
N CYS A 45 -31.40 18.72 -27.82
CA CYS A 45 -30.91 18.48 -26.44
C CYS A 45 -30.55 17.03 -26.09
N ALA A 46 -30.59 16.08 -27.02
CA ALA A 46 -30.18 14.70 -26.74
C ALA A 46 -28.65 14.52 -26.66
N ALA A 47 -27.86 15.45 -27.22
CA ALA A 47 -26.40 15.43 -27.13
C ALA A 47 -25.85 16.20 -25.90
N ALA A 48 -26.65 17.05 -25.27
CA ALA A 48 -26.22 17.89 -24.15
C ALA A 48 -26.26 17.16 -22.79
N PHE A 49 -27.11 16.13 -22.64
CA PHE A 49 -27.23 15.35 -21.39
C PHE A 49 -26.17 14.25 -21.24
N LEU A 50 -25.62 13.73 -22.34
CA LEU A 50 -24.48 12.79 -22.29
C LEU A 50 -23.13 13.51 -22.11
N SER A 51 -23.09 14.83 -22.37
CA SER A 51 -21.90 15.66 -22.20
C SER A 51 -21.72 16.16 -20.75
N THR A 52 -22.80 16.26 -19.97
CA THR A 52 -22.75 16.76 -18.58
C THR A 52 -22.33 15.69 -17.56
N LEU A 53 -22.53 14.38 -17.85
CA LEU A 53 -21.99 13.31 -17.01
C LEU A 53 -20.50 13.05 -17.23
N HIS A 54 -19.94 13.38 -18.40
CA HIS A 54 -18.49 13.27 -18.65
C HIS A 54 -17.69 14.48 -18.17
N LEU A 55 -18.31 15.65 -18.00
CA LEU A 55 -17.63 16.87 -17.52
C LEU A 55 -17.53 16.96 -15.99
N CYS A 56 -18.31 16.17 -15.24
CA CYS A 56 -18.22 16.15 -13.78
C CYS A 56 -16.97 15.38 -13.28
N ASN A 57 -16.44 14.44 -14.08
CA ASN A 57 -15.24 13.67 -13.72
C ASN A 57 -13.91 14.36 -14.06
N TYR A 58 -13.91 15.40 -14.91
CA TYR A 58 -12.68 16.08 -15.34
C TYR A 58 -12.38 17.38 -14.61
N TRP A 59 -13.37 18.00 -13.96
CA TRP A 59 -13.19 19.30 -13.29
C TRP A 59 -12.64 19.21 -11.86
N SER A 60 -12.57 18.01 -11.27
CA SER A 60 -11.92 17.80 -9.96
C SER A 60 -10.39 17.63 -10.05
N ILE A 61 -9.83 17.39 -11.24
CA ILE A 61 -8.40 17.10 -11.42
C ILE A 61 -7.57 18.37 -11.72
N LEU A 62 -8.20 19.47 -12.13
CA LEU A 62 -7.51 20.72 -12.49
C LEU A 62 -7.40 21.78 -11.39
N THR A 63 -7.81 21.48 -10.15
CA THR A 63 -7.60 22.37 -8.98
C THR A 63 -6.48 21.92 -8.04
N ILE A 64 -5.77 20.83 -8.35
CA ILE A 64 -4.66 20.30 -7.52
C ILE A 64 -3.27 20.80 -7.97
N ASN A 65 -3.13 21.34 -9.18
CA ASN A 65 -1.84 21.85 -9.69
C ASN A 65 -1.71 23.37 -9.58
N ASN A 66 -1.65 23.90 -8.35
CA ASN A 66 -1.34 25.32 -8.17
C ASN A 66 -0.63 25.61 -6.83
N ILE A 67 0.51 24.96 -6.58
CA ILE A 67 1.50 25.42 -5.60
C ILE A 67 2.91 25.08 -6.12
N GLU A 68 3.34 25.71 -7.20
CA GLU A 68 4.77 25.91 -7.52
C GLU A 68 4.86 27.09 -8.47
N LEU A 69 4.85 28.33 -7.96
CA LEU A 69 5.28 29.48 -8.74
C LEU A 69 5.55 30.74 -7.91
N LEU A 70 6.13 30.62 -6.70
CA LEU A 70 6.66 31.77 -5.93
C LEU A 70 7.52 31.26 -4.75
N ASP A 71 8.76 30.80 -5.00
CA ASP A 71 9.92 31.17 -4.15
C ASP A 71 11.25 30.70 -4.78
N LEU A 72 11.70 31.43 -5.80
CA LEU A 72 13.03 31.25 -6.40
C LEU A 72 13.73 32.61 -6.43
N ALA A 73 14.11 33.12 -5.25
CA ALA A 73 15.09 34.20 -5.13
C ALA A 73 15.71 34.30 -3.71
N GLY A 74 16.88 33.68 -3.55
CA GLY A 74 17.98 34.30 -2.82
C GLY A 74 18.29 33.81 -1.41
N ARG A 75 19.40 33.08 -1.26
CA ARG A 75 20.72 33.72 -1.04
C ARG A 75 21.82 32.68 -0.85
N ALA A 76 22.95 32.97 -1.47
CA ALA A 76 24.21 32.26 -1.33
C ALA A 76 25.03 32.77 -0.12
N ARG A 77 25.87 31.85 0.36
CA ARG A 77 27.10 32.00 1.19
C ARG A 77 26.93 32.12 2.70
N CYS A 78 27.56 31.18 3.43
CA CYS A 78 28.90 31.34 3.99
C CYS A 78 29.55 29.96 4.31
N ILE A 79 30.79 29.78 3.84
CA ILE A 79 31.68 28.66 4.16
C ILE A 79 32.66 29.16 5.22
N GLY A 80 32.82 28.41 6.31
CA GLY A 80 33.81 28.63 7.38
C GLY A 80 34.18 27.29 8.05
N PRO A 81 35.41 27.12 8.56
CA PRO A 81 36.11 25.84 8.50
C PRO A 81 35.83 24.85 9.64
N MET A 82 35.89 23.57 9.29
CA MET A 82 35.92 22.39 10.17
C MET A 82 37.18 22.37 11.05
N SER A 83 36.98 22.26 12.36
CA SER A 83 38.00 21.85 13.33
C SER A 83 37.62 20.46 13.87
N ARG A 84 38.50 19.48 13.65
CA ARG A 84 38.44 18.11 14.16
C ARG A 84 39.12 18.06 15.53
N SER A 85 38.41 17.59 16.55
CA SER A 85 39.03 16.98 17.73
C SER A 85 38.32 15.67 18.04
N ASP A 86 38.92 14.57 17.57
CA ASP A 86 38.53 13.21 17.92
C ASP A 86 38.96 12.93 19.36
N THR A 87 37.99 12.81 20.26
CA THR A 87 38.19 12.20 21.57
C THR A 87 37.27 10.99 21.63
N VAL A 88 37.87 9.80 21.52
CA VAL A 88 37.18 8.52 21.62
C VAL A 88 36.80 8.30 23.08
N GLU A 89 35.58 8.68 23.45
CA GLU A 89 35.01 8.37 24.75
C GLU A 89 34.47 6.93 24.76
N LYS A 90 34.91 6.18 25.77
CA LYS A 90 34.73 4.74 25.93
C LYS A 90 33.29 4.46 26.42
N VAL A 91 32.37 4.13 25.52
CA VAL A 91 30.96 3.85 25.88
C VAL A 91 30.81 2.54 26.65
N ALA A 92 30.55 2.65 27.95
CA ALA A 92 30.01 1.57 28.78
C ALA A 92 28.54 1.26 28.37
N ALA A 93 28.19 -0.02 28.35
CA ALA A 93 27.07 -0.61 27.60
C ALA A 93 25.64 -0.06 27.85
N PRO A 94 24.82 0.23 26.81
CA PRO A 94 23.44 0.71 26.94
C PRO A 94 22.34 -0.38 26.81
N ARG A 95 22.67 -1.67 26.97
CA ARG A 95 21.84 -2.78 26.44
C ARG A 95 20.47 -3.03 27.11
N ARG A 96 20.28 -2.71 28.41
CA ARG A 96 19.05 -3.08 29.15
C ARG A 96 17.94 -2.02 29.11
N ARG A 97 18.31 -0.74 29.09
CA ARG A 97 17.34 0.39 29.07
C ARG A 97 16.73 0.56 27.68
N ASN A 98 17.50 0.32 26.63
CA ASN A 98 17.03 0.45 25.24
C ASN A 98 15.96 -0.61 24.91
N ARG A 99 16.20 -1.89 25.24
CA ARG A 99 15.28 -2.99 24.95
C ARG A 99 13.88 -2.81 25.56
N ARG A 100 13.78 -2.35 26.80
CA ARG A 100 12.47 -2.09 27.45
C ARG A 100 11.73 -0.92 26.79
N GLY A 101 12.47 0.09 26.32
CA GLY A 101 11.92 1.21 25.56
C GLY A 101 11.37 0.77 24.21
N GLU A 102 12.13 -0.05 23.47
CA GLU A 102 11.73 -0.65 22.19
C GLU A 102 10.51 -1.56 22.33
N GLU A 103 10.47 -2.43 23.35
CA GLU A 103 9.30 -3.28 23.65
C GLU A 103 8.05 -2.44 23.95
N THR A 104 8.17 -1.35 24.72
CA THR A 104 7.07 -0.44 25.02
C THR A 104 6.61 0.32 23.77
N ARG A 105 7.56 0.81 22.97
CA ARG A 105 7.27 1.50 21.71
C ARG A 105 6.50 0.57 20.76
N ARG A 106 6.92 -0.68 20.61
CA ARG A 106 6.21 -1.66 19.79
C ARG A 106 4.79 -1.91 20.29
N LEU A 107 4.61 -2.10 21.60
CA LEU A 107 3.27 -2.27 22.20
C LEU A 107 2.34 -1.09 21.88
N ILE A 108 2.84 0.14 21.99
CA ILE A 108 2.07 1.35 21.63
C ILE A 108 1.68 1.34 20.16
N LEU A 109 2.62 0.99 19.27
CA LEU A 109 2.40 0.98 17.83
C LEU A 109 1.39 -0.10 17.43
N ASP A 110 1.50 -1.30 17.98
CA ASP A 110 0.56 -2.41 17.75
C ASP A 110 -0.86 -2.03 18.22
N ALA A 111 -0.99 -1.41 19.39
CA ALA A 111 -2.26 -0.89 19.89
C ALA A 111 -2.83 0.26 19.02
N THR A 112 -1.95 1.10 18.47
CA THR A 112 -2.37 2.17 17.54
C THR A 112 -2.90 1.58 16.24
N ILE A 113 -2.24 0.57 15.68
CA ILE A 113 -2.72 -0.17 14.51
C ILE A 113 -4.09 -0.79 14.79
N ALA A 114 -4.29 -1.42 15.96
CA ALA A 114 -5.57 -1.99 16.35
C ALA A 114 -6.67 -0.92 16.45
N CYS A 115 -6.38 0.23 17.06
CA CYS A 115 -7.32 1.35 17.14
C CYS A 115 -7.68 1.90 15.76
N LEU A 116 -6.71 2.09 14.88
CA LEU A 116 -6.92 2.59 13.52
C LEU A 116 -7.80 1.64 12.69
N ASN A 117 -7.56 0.32 12.79
CA ASN A 117 -8.41 -0.67 12.13
C ASN A 117 -9.85 -0.68 12.68
N ALA A 118 -10.02 -0.48 14.00
CA ALA A 118 -11.33 -0.57 14.64
C ALA A 118 -12.14 0.74 14.56
N ARG A 119 -11.48 1.90 14.51
CA ARG A 119 -12.10 3.23 14.72
C ARG A 119 -11.77 4.25 13.62
N GLY A 120 -10.89 3.89 12.69
CA GLY A 120 -10.34 4.82 11.70
C GLY A 120 -9.44 5.89 12.31
N TYR A 121 -8.93 6.78 11.47
CA TYR A 121 -8.03 7.87 11.85
C TYR A 121 -8.70 8.83 12.84
N ALA A 122 -9.89 9.33 12.49
CA ALA A 122 -10.60 10.32 13.29
C ALA A 122 -11.02 9.79 14.67
N GLY A 123 -11.32 8.50 14.78
CA GLY A 123 -11.70 7.84 16.03
C GLY A 123 -10.53 7.41 16.91
N THR A 124 -9.29 7.57 16.45
CA THR A 124 -8.09 7.17 17.18
C THR A 124 -7.41 8.37 17.85
N SER A 125 -7.38 8.37 19.18
CA SER A 125 -6.68 9.35 20.04
C SER A 125 -5.63 8.68 20.94
N ILE A 126 -4.80 9.49 21.60
CA ILE A 126 -3.82 8.99 22.58
C ILE A 126 -4.51 8.21 23.69
N GLU A 127 -5.66 8.68 24.17
CA GLU A 127 -6.46 8.03 25.20
C GLU A 127 -6.95 6.66 24.73
N THR A 128 -7.46 6.57 23.50
CA THR A 128 -7.91 5.28 22.96
C THR A 128 -6.79 4.26 22.84
N VAL A 129 -5.57 4.71 22.50
CA VAL A 129 -4.39 3.85 22.39
C VAL A 129 -3.88 3.44 23.77
N MET A 130 -3.93 4.33 24.77
CA MET A 130 -3.62 3.98 26.15
C MET A 130 -4.53 2.88 26.68
N ASP A 131 -5.83 3.02 26.44
CA ASP A 131 -6.84 2.05 26.88
C ASP A 131 -6.60 0.68 26.21
N GLU A 132 -6.30 0.67 24.90
CA GLU A 132 -5.98 -0.54 24.14
C GLU A 132 -4.67 -1.20 24.60
N ALA A 133 -3.61 -0.41 24.82
CA ALA A 133 -2.29 -0.91 25.23
C ALA A 133 -2.19 -1.24 26.73
N GLY A 134 -3.13 -0.77 27.56
CA GLY A 134 -3.08 -0.93 29.02
C GLY A 134 -1.92 -0.19 29.68
N ILE A 135 -1.52 0.96 29.14
CA ILE A 135 -0.36 1.75 29.63
C ILE A 135 -0.74 3.19 29.98
N SER A 136 0.07 3.80 30.83
CA SER A 136 -0.17 5.18 31.27
C SER A 136 0.04 6.22 30.17
N ARG A 137 -0.65 7.36 30.28
CA ARG A 137 -0.44 8.52 29.40
C ARG A 137 1.01 8.97 29.37
N GLY A 138 1.68 9.02 30.52
CA GLY A 138 3.08 9.39 30.61
C GLY A 138 4.00 8.45 29.83
N SER A 139 3.67 7.15 29.80
CA SER A 139 4.42 6.15 29.01
C SER A 139 4.26 6.38 27.50
N VAL A 140 3.04 6.67 27.03
CA VAL A 140 2.78 6.98 25.60
C VAL A 140 3.49 8.27 25.20
N LEU A 141 3.27 9.35 25.95
CA LEU A 141 3.82 10.67 25.64
C LEU A 141 5.35 10.72 25.71
N ASN A 142 5.97 9.84 26.50
CA ASN A 142 7.43 9.70 26.50
C ASN A 142 7.97 9.07 25.19
N GLN A 143 7.17 8.23 24.51
CA GLN A 143 7.57 7.61 23.24
C GLN A 143 7.09 8.43 22.02
N PHE A 144 5.93 9.06 22.13
CA PHE A 144 5.25 9.82 21.09
C PHE A 144 4.66 11.09 21.71
N PRO A 145 5.41 12.21 21.69
CA PRO A 145 5.02 13.46 22.35
C PRO A 145 3.69 14.03 21.87
N THR A 146 3.36 13.82 20.59
CA THR A 146 2.11 14.29 19.98
C THR A 146 1.31 13.16 19.35
N ARG A 147 0.02 13.41 19.09
CA ARG A 147 -0.81 12.48 18.30
C ARG A 147 -0.25 12.33 16.89
N LEU A 148 0.30 13.38 16.31
CA LEU A 148 0.94 13.30 14.99
C LEU A 148 2.12 12.32 15.02
N ASP A 149 3.04 12.44 15.99
CA ASP A 149 4.17 11.52 16.14
C ASP A 149 3.72 10.06 16.27
N LEU A 150 2.63 9.83 17.00
CA LEU A 150 2.03 8.50 17.17
C LEU A 150 1.51 7.94 15.84
N MET A 151 0.78 8.75 15.05
CA MET A 151 0.23 8.34 13.76
C MET A 151 1.34 8.06 12.74
N ILE A 152 2.36 8.93 12.70
CA ILE A 152 3.54 8.78 11.84
C ILE A 152 4.33 7.53 12.22
N GLY A 153 4.54 7.30 13.53
CA GLY A 153 5.17 6.08 14.02
C GLY A 153 4.40 4.82 13.66
N ALA A 154 3.06 4.85 13.78
CA ALA A 154 2.20 3.72 13.43
C ALA A 154 2.24 3.41 11.92
N ALA A 155 2.23 4.44 11.08
CA ALA A 155 2.35 4.28 9.63
C ALA A 155 3.72 3.70 9.24
N ASP A 156 4.80 4.18 9.85
CA ASP A 156 6.16 3.67 9.67
C ASP A 156 6.27 2.19 10.06
N HIS A 157 5.73 1.83 11.22
CA HIS A 157 5.71 0.45 11.72
C HIS A 157 4.88 -0.47 10.82
N ALA A 158 3.71 -0.01 10.36
CA ALA A 158 2.85 -0.75 9.44
C ALA A 158 3.55 -1.00 8.09
N MET A 159 4.21 0.02 7.52
CA MET A 159 4.97 -0.13 6.28
C MET A 159 6.13 -1.13 6.44
N HIS A 160 6.88 -1.07 7.54
CA HIS A 160 7.92 -2.05 7.84
C HIS A 160 7.36 -3.48 7.98
N GLU A 161 6.19 -3.64 8.57
CA GLU A 161 5.51 -4.93 8.64
C GLU A 161 5.13 -5.46 7.26
N MET A 162 4.57 -4.62 6.39
CA MET A 162 4.24 -4.99 5.01
C MET A 162 5.50 -5.39 4.23
N MET A 163 6.57 -4.59 4.31
CA MET A 163 7.83 -4.88 3.61
C MET A 163 8.47 -6.17 4.11
N ARG A 164 8.47 -6.40 5.43
CA ARG A 164 8.96 -7.65 6.03
C ARG A 164 8.13 -8.84 5.58
N HIS A 165 6.81 -8.73 5.55
CA HIS A 165 5.92 -9.80 5.08
C HIS A 165 6.20 -10.14 3.61
N THR A 166 6.21 -9.14 2.73
CA THR A 166 6.51 -9.31 1.30
C THR A 166 7.89 -9.93 1.10
N GLY A 167 8.92 -9.42 1.77
CA GLY A 167 10.29 -9.95 1.68
C GLY A 167 10.41 -11.40 2.15
N GLN A 168 9.69 -11.78 3.20
CA GLN A 168 9.67 -13.17 3.69
C GLN A 168 9.00 -14.13 2.70
N GLN A 169 7.90 -13.71 2.04
CA GLN A 169 7.23 -14.52 1.03
C GLN A 169 8.09 -14.67 -0.23
N LEU A 170 8.75 -13.60 -0.68
CA LEU A 170 9.63 -13.64 -1.85
C LEU A 170 10.88 -14.49 -1.60
N ALA A 171 11.44 -14.45 -0.39
CA ALA A 171 12.61 -15.26 -0.02
C ALA A 171 12.33 -16.77 0.07
N ALA A 172 11.06 -17.20 -0.06
CA ALA A 172 10.68 -18.61 -0.07
C ALA A 172 10.83 -19.28 -1.45
N PHE A 173 11.12 -18.50 -2.50
CA PHE A 173 11.36 -19.01 -3.85
C PHE A 173 12.85 -19.28 -4.07
N ASP A 174 13.15 -20.32 -4.85
CA ASP A 174 14.53 -20.75 -5.13
C ASP A 174 15.27 -19.80 -6.09
N ASP A 175 14.51 -19.05 -6.90
CA ASP A 175 15.04 -18.14 -7.91
C ASP A 175 14.21 -16.85 -8.05
N ASP A 176 14.86 -15.80 -8.54
CA ASP A 176 14.27 -14.47 -8.66
C ASP A 176 13.14 -14.41 -9.71
N ALA A 177 13.16 -15.26 -10.75
CA ALA A 177 12.12 -15.28 -11.79
C ALA A 177 10.80 -15.85 -11.26
N SER A 178 10.87 -16.92 -10.47
CA SER A 178 9.74 -17.47 -9.74
C SER A 178 9.19 -16.46 -8.71
N ALA A 179 10.08 -15.77 -7.98
CA ALA A 179 9.68 -14.72 -7.05
C ALA A 179 9.02 -13.52 -7.76
N TYR A 180 9.55 -13.08 -8.90
CA TYR A 180 8.98 -11.99 -9.70
C TYR A 180 7.60 -12.36 -10.26
N ARG A 181 7.41 -13.61 -10.73
CA ARG A 181 6.10 -14.13 -11.17
C ARG A 181 5.07 -14.16 -10.05
N ALA A 182 5.48 -14.43 -8.82
CA ALA A 182 4.61 -14.44 -7.65
C ALA A 182 4.31 -13.04 -7.09
N PHE A 183 4.93 -11.98 -7.64
CA PHE A 183 4.89 -10.64 -7.05
C PHE A 183 3.48 -10.06 -6.94
N CYS A 184 2.61 -10.28 -7.93
CA CYS A 184 1.21 -9.84 -7.86
C CYS A 184 0.45 -10.50 -6.71
N ASP A 185 0.55 -11.82 -6.56
CA ASP A 185 -0.14 -12.58 -5.51
C ASP A 185 0.37 -12.20 -4.11
N ILE A 186 1.68 -12.04 -3.95
CA ILE A 186 2.29 -11.62 -2.69
C ILE A 186 1.87 -10.19 -2.35
N THR A 187 1.87 -9.29 -3.33
CA THR A 187 1.37 -7.91 -3.14
C THR A 187 -0.10 -7.90 -2.77
N TRP A 188 -0.93 -8.75 -3.39
CA TRP A 188 -2.34 -8.89 -3.04
C TRP A 188 -2.51 -9.33 -1.58
N GLN A 189 -1.77 -10.35 -1.14
CA GLN A 189 -1.77 -10.82 0.24
C GLN A 189 -1.31 -9.73 1.22
N SER A 190 -0.24 -8.99 0.87
CA SER A 190 0.27 -7.88 1.67
C SER A 190 -0.77 -6.77 1.85
N ASN A 191 -1.59 -6.49 0.83
CA ASN A 191 -2.70 -5.53 0.92
C ASN A 191 -3.86 -6.02 1.80
N GLN A 192 -3.94 -7.31 2.13
CA GLN A 192 -4.93 -7.84 3.08
C GLN A 192 -4.46 -7.74 4.54
N LEU A 193 -3.26 -7.25 4.82
CA LEU A 193 -2.78 -7.10 6.19
C LEU A 193 -3.49 -5.93 6.91
N PRO A 194 -3.74 -6.01 8.23
CA PRO A 194 -4.19 -4.87 9.03
C PRO A 194 -3.25 -3.66 8.95
N ALA A 195 -1.96 -3.90 8.70
CA ALA A 195 -0.98 -2.85 8.44
C ALA A 195 -1.27 -2.06 7.14
N ALA A 196 -1.72 -2.74 6.07
CA ALA A 196 -2.06 -2.09 4.81
C ALA A 196 -3.31 -1.21 4.92
N ALA A 197 -4.28 -1.64 5.72
CA ALA A 197 -5.45 -0.85 6.09
C ALA A 197 -5.05 0.48 6.77
N VAL A 198 -4.13 0.41 7.73
CA VAL A 198 -3.58 1.59 8.43
C VAL A 198 -2.91 2.56 7.48
N VAL A 199 -2.04 2.07 6.59
CA VAL A 199 -1.36 2.91 5.60
C VAL A 199 -2.38 3.60 4.69
N THR A 200 -3.41 2.89 4.25
CA THR A 200 -4.47 3.44 3.40
C THR A 200 -5.29 4.50 4.13
N GLU A 201 -5.64 4.26 5.38
CA GLU A 201 -6.35 5.21 6.24
C GLU A 201 -5.54 6.52 6.44
N ILE A 202 -4.24 6.40 6.70
CA ILE A 202 -3.33 7.55 6.85
C ILE A 202 -3.21 8.35 5.55
N LEU A 203 -3.08 7.66 4.40
CA LEU A 203 -3.05 8.30 3.09
C LEU A 203 -4.33 9.10 2.81
N LEU A 204 -5.49 8.54 3.14
CA LEU A 204 -6.77 9.23 2.99
C LEU A 204 -6.90 10.43 3.92
N ALA A 205 -6.43 10.31 5.16
CA ALA A 205 -6.43 11.40 6.14
C ALA A 205 -5.49 12.54 5.73
N ALA A 206 -4.29 12.22 5.22
CA ALA A 206 -3.28 13.18 4.78
C ALA A 206 -3.77 14.12 3.67
N ARG A 207 -4.81 13.72 2.92
CA ARG A 207 -5.46 14.60 1.93
C ARG A 207 -6.06 15.87 2.55
N TRP A 208 -6.45 15.82 3.82
CA TRP A 208 -7.09 16.94 4.54
C TRP A 208 -6.23 17.55 5.64
N ASP A 209 -5.13 16.89 6.00
CA ASP A 209 -4.22 17.30 7.05
C ASP A 209 -2.82 17.51 6.45
N SER A 210 -2.48 18.77 6.18
CA SER A 210 -1.20 19.13 5.56
C SER A 210 0.00 18.86 6.46
N GLU A 211 -0.19 18.91 7.79
CA GLU A 211 0.88 18.61 8.75
C GLU A 211 1.19 17.10 8.74
N LEU A 212 0.13 16.27 8.74
CA LEU A 212 0.26 14.82 8.54
C LEU A 212 0.91 14.49 7.20
N ALA A 213 0.46 15.11 6.11
CA ALA A 213 1.02 14.88 4.78
C ALA A 213 2.52 15.22 4.73
N ALA A 214 2.92 16.36 5.31
CA ALA A 214 4.31 16.79 5.37
C ALA A 214 5.17 15.82 6.19
N ALA A 215 4.68 15.38 7.36
CA ALA A 215 5.40 14.46 8.23
C ALA A 215 5.48 13.03 7.67
N PHE A 216 4.47 12.60 6.91
CA PHE A 216 4.40 11.26 6.33
C PHE A 216 5.25 11.10 5.05
N ARG A 217 5.37 12.15 4.25
CA ARG A 217 6.12 12.16 2.99
C ARG A 217 7.51 11.49 3.06
N PRO A 218 8.42 11.85 3.98
CA PRO A 218 9.75 11.24 4.02
C PRO A 218 9.73 9.73 4.33
N ILE A 219 8.71 9.25 5.06
CA ILE A 219 8.52 7.82 5.32
C ILE A 219 8.05 7.11 4.05
N ALA A 220 7.06 7.70 3.36
CA ALA A 220 6.57 7.17 2.10
C ALA A 220 7.69 7.09 1.05
N GLU A 221 8.49 8.16 0.87
CA GLU A 221 9.62 8.21 -0.07
C GLU A 221 10.69 7.15 0.23
N ARG A 222 10.98 6.91 1.51
CA ARG A 222 11.91 5.86 1.93
C ARG A 222 11.38 4.47 1.56
N VAL A 223 10.12 4.18 1.88
CA VAL A 223 9.49 2.89 1.59
C VAL A 223 9.34 2.70 0.08
N GLU A 224 9.05 3.76 -0.66
CA GLU A 224 9.05 3.75 -2.11
C GLU A 224 10.42 3.36 -2.65
N THR A 225 11.50 3.97 -2.16
CA THR A 225 12.86 3.61 -2.56
C THR A 225 13.18 2.15 -2.27
N GLU A 226 12.74 1.62 -1.11
CA GLU A 226 12.93 0.22 -0.76
C GLU A 226 12.16 -0.74 -1.67
N ILE A 227 10.94 -0.40 -2.06
CA ILE A 227 10.13 -1.16 -3.02
C ILE A 227 10.82 -1.18 -4.39
N ASP A 228 11.27 -0.02 -4.89
CA ASP A 228 11.93 0.05 -6.20
C ASP A 228 13.23 -0.75 -6.20
N ALA A 229 14.01 -0.67 -5.13
CA ALA A 229 15.23 -1.47 -4.97
C ALA A 229 14.93 -2.97 -4.93
N LEU A 230 13.86 -3.39 -4.25
CA LEU A 230 13.44 -4.79 -4.22
C LEU A 230 13.06 -5.29 -5.62
N VAL A 231 12.22 -4.54 -6.33
CA VAL A 231 11.76 -4.90 -7.69
C VAL A 231 12.93 -4.92 -8.67
N ALA A 232 13.83 -3.93 -8.60
CA ALA A 232 15.02 -3.88 -9.43
C ALA A 232 15.93 -5.09 -9.23
N ARG A 233 16.10 -5.56 -7.98
CA ARG A 233 16.88 -6.78 -7.69
C ARG A 233 16.22 -8.01 -8.30
N LEU A 234 14.92 -8.20 -8.08
CA LEU A 234 14.19 -9.34 -8.64
C LEU A 234 14.23 -9.34 -10.17
N ALA A 235 13.98 -8.19 -10.79
CA ALA A 235 13.98 -8.05 -12.24
C ALA A 235 15.36 -8.37 -12.83
N LYS A 236 16.43 -7.83 -12.23
CA LYS A 236 17.81 -8.13 -12.63
C LYS A 236 18.15 -9.62 -12.48
N GLY A 237 17.77 -10.23 -11.36
CA GLY A 237 17.98 -11.66 -11.13
C GLY A 237 17.17 -12.57 -12.05
N SER A 238 16.04 -12.07 -12.53
CA SER A 238 15.18 -12.74 -13.51
C SER A 238 15.66 -12.60 -14.96
N GLY A 239 16.73 -11.82 -15.22
CA GLY A 239 17.22 -11.54 -16.57
C GLY A 239 16.36 -10.55 -17.37
N ILE A 240 15.51 -9.77 -16.71
CA ILE A 240 14.73 -8.71 -17.36
C ILE A 240 15.66 -7.58 -17.80
N GLU A 241 15.58 -7.17 -19.07
CA GLU A 241 16.45 -6.14 -19.64
C GLU A 241 16.03 -4.72 -19.20
N ASP A 242 14.73 -4.41 -19.29
CA ASP A 242 14.19 -3.09 -18.93
C ASP A 242 13.73 -3.06 -17.46
N ILE A 243 14.67 -2.69 -16.58
CA ILE A 243 14.43 -2.62 -15.13
C ILE A 243 13.47 -1.48 -14.77
N ASP A 244 13.54 -0.35 -15.48
CA ASP A 244 12.67 0.81 -15.20
C ASP A 244 11.22 0.47 -15.55
N ALA A 245 10.98 -0.21 -16.68
CA ALA A 245 9.65 -0.72 -17.02
C ALA A 245 9.15 -1.75 -16.00
N ALA A 246 10.01 -2.62 -15.48
CA ALA A 246 9.65 -3.57 -14.43
C ALA A 246 9.23 -2.88 -13.13
N ILE A 247 9.91 -1.79 -12.74
CA ILE A 247 9.55 -0.96 -11.59
C ILE A 247 8.19 -0.30 -11.82
N VAL A 248 7.99 0.35 -12.97
CA VAL A 248 6.71 1.00 -13.31
C VAL A 248 5.55 0.00 -13.30
N HIS A 249 5.74 -1.19 -13.85
CA HIS A 249 4.76 -2.28 -13.81
C HIS A 249 4.40 -2.66 -12.36
N ALA A 250 5.40 -2.85 -11.51
CA ALA A 250 5.19 -3.15 -10.09
C ALA A 250 4.42 -2.03 -9.36
N ARG A 251 4.68 -0.76 -9.68
CA ARG A 251 3.93 0.37 -9.13
C ARG A 251 2.47 0.35 -9.55
N ILE A 252 2.18 0.10 -10.83
CA ILE A 252 0.83 -0.03 -11.33
C ILE A 252 0.10 -1.17 -10.61
N LEU A 253 0.75 -2.31 -10.40
CA LEU A 253 0.19 -3.44 -9.65
C LEU A 253 -0.15 -3.05 -8.21
N ILE A 254 0.80 -2.48 -7.45
CA ILE A 254 0.60 -2.10 -6.05
C ILE A 254 -0.57 -1.12 -5.90
N LEU A 255 -0.63 -0.09 -6.76
CA LEU A 255 -1.67 0.93 -6.72
C LEU A 255 -3.04 0.35 -7.11
N SER A 256 -3.09 -0.49 -8.14
CA SER A 256 -4.32 -1.14 -8.59
C SER A 256 -4.88 -2.08 -7.53
N LEU A 257 -4.03 -2.91 -6.93
CA LEU A 257 -4.43 -3.86 -5.89
C LEU A 257 -4.92 -3.16 -4.61
N ARG A 258 -4.33 -2.01 -4.24
CA ARG A 258 -4.87 -1.16 -3.16
C ARG A 258 -6.28 -0.64 -3.49
N GLY A 259 -6.50 -0.18 -4.72
CA GLY A 259 -7.82 0.24 -5.20
C GLY A 259 -8.86 -0.88 -5.16
N ILE A 260 -8.49 -2.09 -5.62
CA ILE A 260 -9.34 -3.28 -5.52
C ILE A 260 -9.66 -3.61 -4.05
N THR A 261 -8.67 -3.50 -3.16
CA THR A 261 -8.85 -3.74 -1.73
C THR A 261 -9.87 -2.78 -1.12
N LEU A 262 -9.82 -1.49 -1.48
CA LEU A 262 -10.80 -0.50 -1.03
C LEU A 262 -12.22 -0.83 -1.51
N GLU A 263 -12.39 -1.22 -2.78
CA GLU A 263 -13.68 -1.61 -3.33
C GLU A 263 -14.28 -2.84 -2.65
N LEU A 264 -13.46 -3.85 -2.36
CA LEU A 264 -13.90 -5.08 -1.69
C LEU A 264 -14.07 -4.93 -0.18
N ALA A 265 -13.47 -3.92 0.44
CA ALA A 265 -13.74 -3.57 1.83
C ALA A 265 -15.16 -3.04 2.02
N TYR A 266 -15.69 -2.32 1.03
CA TYR A 266 -17.08 -1.84 1.01
C TYR A 266 -18.09 -2.97 0.74
N ASP A 267 -17.84 -3.79 -0.28
CA ASP A 267 -18.68 -4.97 -0.58
C ASP A 267 -17.77 -6.14 -1.05
N PRO A 268 -17.57 -7.15 -0.18
CA PRO A 268 -16.66 -8.26 -0.48
C PRO A 268 -17.12 -9.17 -1.62
N ASP A 269 -18.40 -9.12 -1.99
CA ASP A 269 -19.01 -10.04 -2.95
C ASP A 269 -19.20 -9.38 -4.35
N ARG A 270 -18.58 -8.21 -4.58
CA ARG A 270 -18.60 -7.49 -5.88
C ARG A 270 -17.92 -8.28 -7.00
N LYS A 271 -18.72 -9.10 -7.69
CA LYS A 271 -18.27 -9.97 -8.79
C LYS A 271 -17.46 -9.25 -9.87
N ILE A 272 -17.80 -8.02 -10.22
CA ILE A 272 -17.06 -7.28 -11.26
C ILE A 272 -15.64 -6.90 -10.78
N ILE A 273 -15.49 -6.57 -9.50
CA ILE A 273 -14.20 -6.22 -8.89
C ILE A 273 -13.34 -7.48 -8.71
N LEU A 274 -13.94 -8.61 -8.32
CA LEU A 274 -13.25 -9.90 -8.28
C LEU A 274 -12.74 -10.31 -9.68
N ARG A 275 -13.53 -10.11 -10.73
CA ARG A 275 -13.04 -10.33 -12.12
C ARG A 275 -11.92 -9.39 -12.52
N ALA A 276 -11.92 -8.14 -12.04
CA ALA A 276 -10.83 -7.20 -12.27
C ALA A 276 -9.54 -7.65 -11.57
N LEU A 277 -9.64 -8.21 -10.36
CA LEU A 277 -8.51 -8.84 -9.67
C LEU A 277 -7.94 -10.02 -10.48
N ASP A 278 -8.80 -10.93 -10.95
CA ASP A 278 -8.38 -12.05 -11.81
C ASP A 278 -7.68 -11.55 -13.08
N ARG A 279 -8.18 -10.45 -13.66
CA ARG A 279 -7.60 -9.84 -14.85
C ARG A 279 -6.21 -9.25 -14.58
N ILE A 280 -6.02 -8.55 -13.46
CA ILE A 280 -4.70 -8.03 -13.07
C ILE A 280 -3.68 -9.16 -12.92
N GLY A 281 -4.07 -10.28 -12.29
CA GLY A 281 -3.22 -11.46 -12.17
C GLY A 281 -2.84 -12.05 -13.54
N ALA A 282 -3.81 -12.19 -14.44
CA ALA A 282 -3.56 -12.69 -15.79
C ALA A 282 -2.65 -11.75 -16.62
N GLU A 283 -2.81 -10.43 -16.48
CA GLU A 283 -1.97 -9.44 -17.15
C GLU A 283 -0.53 -9.45 -16.61
N HIS A 284 -0.36 -9.63 -15.30
CA HIS A 284 0.98 -9.81 -14.74
C HIS A 284 1.65 -11.10 -15.22
N ALA A 285 0.92 -12.21 -15.29
CA ALA A 285 1.45 -13.46 -15.81
C ALA A 285 1.92 -13.33 -17.27
N ALA A 286 1.11 -12.66 -18.11
CA ALA A 286 1.47 -12.38 -19.50
C ALA A 286 2.69 -11.47 -19.61
N HIS A 287 2.77 -10.41 -18.79
CA HIS A 287 3.96 -9.56 -18.69
C HIS A 287 5.21 -10.38 -18.36
N CYS A 288 5.14 -11.26 -17.36
CA CYS A 288 6.27 -12.12 -17.00
C CYS A 288 6.71 -13.06 -18.15
N ASP A 289 5.78 -13.60 -18.93
CA ASP A 289 6.11 -14.45 -20.09
C ASP A 289 6.76 -13.69 -21.24
N GLU A 290 6.52 -12.39 -21.32
CA GLU A 290 7.12 -11.49 -22.30
C GLU A 290 8.53 -11.04 -21.89
N VAL A 291 8.70 -10.62 -20.64
CA VAL A 291 9.94 -9.94 -20.19
C VAL A 291 10.99 -10.85 -19.58
N ILE A 292 10.60 -12.03 -19.08
CA ILE A 292 11.54 -13.00 -18.52
C ILE A 292 12.06 -13.88 -19.66
N PRO A 293 13.38 -13.90 -19.94
CA PRO A 293 13.92 -14.76 -20.97
C PRO A 293 13.52 -16.21 -20.76
N ARG A 294 12.97 -16.84 -21.80
CA ARG A 294 12.78 -18.30 -21.78
C ARG A 294 14.16 -18.92 -21.68
N GLU A 295 14.39 -19.74 -20.66
CA GLU A 295 15.57 -20.59 -20.60
C GLU A 295 15.73 -21.27 -21.96
N GLN A 296 16.82 -20.99 -22.68
CA GLN A 296 17.16 -21.80 -23.84
C GLN A 296 17.43 -23.19 -23.29
N ALA A 297 16.49 -24.11 -23.50
CA ALA A 297 16.70 -25.52 -23.24
C ALA A 297 18.04 -25.89 -23.88
N GLN A 298 19.07 -26.11 -23.06
CA GLN A 298 20.35 -26.61 -23.56
C GLN A 298 20.05 -27.93 -24.26
N PRO A 299 20.44 -28.13 -25.54
CA PRO A 299 20.40 -29.46 -26.11
C PRO A 299 21.35 -30.30 -25.27
N SER A 300 20.80 -31.30 -24.58
CA SER A 300 21.56 -32.32 -23.88
C SER A 300 22.37 -33.11 -24.90
N GLY A 301 23.52 -32.56 -25.28
CA GLY A 301 24.58 -33.24 -25.97
C GLY A 301 25.21 -34.24 -25.02
N VAL A 302 24.62 -35.43 -24.94
CA VAL A 302 25.36 -36.63 -24.55
C VAL A 302 25.45 -37.53 -25.78
N SER A 303 26.58 -37.40 -26.44
CA SER A 303 27.19 -38.40 -27.29
C SER A 303 27.35 -39.72 -26.53
N GLY A 304 26.85 -40.83 -27.09
CA GLY A 304 27.09 -42.14 -26.49
C GLY A 304 26.20 -43.26 -26.98
N GLY A 305 26.04 -43.42 -28.29
CA GLY A 305 25.23 -44.49 -28.90
C GLY A 305 25.98 -45.26 -29.99
N GLY A 306 27.21 -45.68 -29.71
CA GLY A 306 27.99 -46.54 -30.60
C GLY A 306 27.77 -48.02 -30.27
N LEU A 307 27.17 -48.75 -31.20
CA LEU A 307 27.02 -50.21 -31.25
C LEU A 307 28.26 -50.97 -30.75
N LYS A 308 28.03 -51.98 -29.89
CA LYS A 308 28.70 -53.29 -30.04
C LYS A 308 27.72 -54.42 -29.77
N THR A 309 27.70 -55.34 -30.73
CA THR A 309 26.84 -56.50 -30.90
C THR A 309 27.40 -57.73 -30.17
N THR A 310 26.47 -58.55 -29.66
CA THR A 310 26.45 -60.04 -29.66
C THR A 310 27.56 -60.86 -28.99
N SER A 311 27.20 -61.61 -27.94
CA SER A 311 27.16 -63.10 -27.89
C SER A 311 26.81 -63.51 -26.44
N ASP A 312 25.66 -64.12 -26.15
CA ASP A 312 25.19 -65.51 -26.39
C ASP A 312 25.53 -66.46 -25.23
N SER A 313 24.57 -67.35 -24.92
CA SER A 313 24.54 -68.44 -23.93
C SER A 313 24.38 -68.02 -22.44
N THR A 314 23.48 -68.56 -21.62
CA THR A 314 22.89 -69.90 -21.58
C THR A 314 21.60 -69.90 -20.73
N MET A 315 20.49 -70.41 -21.27
CA MET A 315 19.41 -71.05 -20.49
C MET A 315 19.28 -72.47 -21.02
N LYS A 316 19.48 -73.46 -20.14
CA LYS A 316 18.91 -74.80 -20.26
C LYS A 316 18.66 -75.33 -18.85
N GLU A 317 17.39 -75.67 -18.63
CA GLU A 317 16.80 -76.63 -17.68
C GLU A 317 17.06 -76.45 -16.17
#